data_AF-A0A9W8D212-F1
#
_entry.id   AF-A0A9W8D212-F1
#
_cell.length_a   1.000
_cell.length_b   1.000
_cell.length_c   1.000
_cell.angle_alpha   90.00
_cell.angle_beta   90.00
_cell.angle_gamma   90.00
#
_symmetry.space_group_name_H-M   'P 1'
#
loop_
_entity.id
_entity.type
_entity.pdbx_description
1 polymer ?
#
loop_
_entity_poly.entity_id
_entity_poly.type
_entity_poly.pdbx_seq_one_letter_code
_entity_poly.pdbx_strand_id
1 'polypeptide(L)'
;MGAGMGHALVAGTVLSNGKLQTKLAGFGLNESYQLGHAHIDATIDRFGKPVISHVDGAVEQIACGREHSAMVVKGVDGARRVLVCGNNAYGQLGLGGLKTKSSDGLRRHALSELTMLNDLLFDSEEPVKVQCGLDHTVILTNKGRVFAMGWGDDGQLGTSLQASADQPMRVVSLEETPIADISSSTDFTLALSVDGRVFYWGNAEYGQCMVGKKIDKILTRMEVPFDIRVKGIAAGGCHSLLLTESGQVFVCGYGALGLGPEHISTLLPMPIKGF
;
A
#
# COMPACT_ATOMS: atom_id res chain seq x y z
N MET A 1 10.98 6.05 3.46
CA MET A 1 11.16 5.93 1.99
C MET A 1 10.08 5.01 1.45
N GLY A 2 9.67 5.20 0.20
CA GLY A 2 8.82 4.27 -0.54
C GLY A 2 9.45 4.01 -1.92
N ALA A 3 9.25 2.81 -2.45
CA ALA A 3 9.74 2.43 -3.77
C ALA A 3 8.62 1.69 -4.51
N GLY A 4 8.36 2.11 -5.74
CA GLY A 4 7.34 1.57 -6.63
C GLY A 4 7.95 1.04 -7.93
N MET A 5 7.15 0.90 -8.98
CA MET A 5 7.62 0.41 -10.27
C MET A 5 8.38 1.50 -11.03
N GLY A 6 9.69 1.55 -10.82
CA GLY A 6 10.57 2.50 -11.53
C GLY A 6 10.64 3.89 -10.91
N HIS A 7 10.04 4.11 -9.74
CA HIS A 7 10.18 5.35 -8.98
C HIS A 7 10.40 5.11 -7.48
N ALA A 8 10.99 6.10 -6.81
CA ALA A 8 11.19 6.08 -5.37
C ALA A 8 11.03 7.47 -4.78
N LEU A 9 10.56 7.51 -3.53
CA LEU A 9 10.36 8.72 -2.75
C LEU A 9 11.08 8.59 -1.40
N VAL A 10 11.83 9.62 -1.03
CA VAL A 10 12.48 9.75 0.28
C VAL A 10 12.12 11.10 0.89
N ALA A 11 11.66 11.08 2.13
CA ALA A 11 11.35 12.29 2.88
C ALA A 11 12.39 12.53 3.97
N GLY A 12 12.78 13.80 4.13
CA GLY A 12 13.56 14.28 5.26
C GLY A 12 12.85 15.46 5.92
N THR A 13 12.47 15.29 7.19
CA THR A 13 11.78 16.32 7.97
C THR A 13 12.78 17.07 8.83
N VAL A 14 12.69 18.40 8.80
CA VAL A 14 13.49 19.30 9.64
C VAL A 14 12.57 20.25 10.40
N LEU A 15 12.93 20.55 11.64
CA LEU A 15 12.30 21.63 12.40
C LEU A 15 13.00 22.94 12.03
N SER A 16 12.28 23.86 11.39
CA SER A 16 12.80 25.17 10.98
C SER A 16 11.84 26.27 11.45
N ASN A 17 12.35 27.26 12.18
CA ASN A 17 11.55 28.36 12.75
C ASN A 17 10.33 27.89 13.56
N GLY A 18 10.48 26.80 14.32
CA GLY A 18 9.41 26.22 15.14
C GLY A 18 8.33 25.47 14.35
N LYS A 19 8.49 25.28 13.03
CA LYS A 19 7.57 24.51 12.18
C LYS A 19 8.26 23.29 11.58
N LEU A 20 7.54 22.17 11.56
CA LEU A 20 7.97 20.97 10.83
C LEU A 20 7.83 21.23 9.33
N GLN A 21 8.92 21.05 8.61
CA GLN A 21 9.01 21.21 7.17
C GLN A 21 9.67 19.96 6.60
N THR A 22 8.99 19.31 5.66
CA THR A 22 9.52 18.11 5.02
C THR A 22 9.94 18.40 3.58
N LYS A 23 11.19 18.04 3.26
CA LYS A 23 11.64 17.90 1.88
C LYS A 23 11.37 16.49 1.42
N LEU A 24 10.68 16.36 0.30
CA LEU A 24 10.41 15.11 -0.38
C LEU A 24 11.28 15.05 -1.65
N ALA A 25 12.19 14.09 -1.71
CA ALA A 25 13.00 13.82 -2.87
C ALA A 25 12.44 12.61 -3.64
N GLY A 26 12.13 12.80 -4.91
CA GLY A 26 11.68 11.77 -5.83
C GLY A 26 12.70 11.43 -6.90
N PHE A 27 12.78 10.16 -7.26
CA PHE A 27 13.71 9.63 -8.26
C PHE A 27 12.98 8.69 -9.21
N GLY A 28 13.43 8.63 -10.46
CA GLY A 28 12.95 7.67 -11.46
C GLY A 28 11.76 8.19 -12.28
N LEU A 29 10.89 7.27 -12.69
CA LEU A 29 9.76 7.51 -13.59
C LEU A 29 8.80 8.55 -13.01
N ASN A 30 8.31 9.45 -13.87
CA ASN A 30 7.36 10.49 -13.48
C ASN A 30 6.31 10.82 -14.57
N GLU A 31 6.07 9.91 -15.52
CA GLU A 31 5.10 10.12 -16.62
C GLU A 31 3.66 10.30 -16.14
N SER A 32 3.33 9.71 -14.99
CA SER A 32 2.05 9.84 -14.33
C SER A 32 2.07 10.84 -13.18
N TYR A 33 3.18 11.57 -13.00
CA TYR A 33 3.42 12.54 -11.91
C TYR A 33 3.45 11.91 -10.50
N GLN A 34 3.85 10.64 -10.42
CA GLN A 34 3.97 9.88 -9.16
C GLN A 34 5.03 10.41 -8.19
N LEU A 35 5.81 11.42 -8.59
CA LEU A 35 6.75 12.15 -7.74
C LEU A 35 6.15 13.43 -7.12
N GLY A 36 4.90 13.79 -7.49
CA GLY A 36 4.16 14.90 -6.87
C GLY A 36 4.59 16.30 -7.28
N HIS A 37 5.26 16.44 -8.42
CA HIS A 37 5.64 17.72 -9.03
C HIS A 37 5.21 17.85 -10.49
N ALA A 38 5.04 19.10 -10.94
CA ALA A 38 4.77 19.42 -12.34
C ALA A 38 5.90 18.94 -13.27
N HIS A 39 5.52 18.64 -14.52
CA HIS A 39 6.32 18.02 -15.58
C HIS A 39 7.83 18.25 -15.46
N ILE A 40 8.57 17.21 -15.07
CA ILE A 40 9.94 17.08 -15.53
C ILE A 40 9.80 16.43 -16.90
N ASP A 41 10.20 17.17 -17.92
CA ASP A 41 10.30 16.64 -19.27
C ASP A 41 11.14 15.36 -19.19
N ALA A 42 10.54 14.20 -19.47
CA ALA A 42 11.16 12.88 -19.30
C ALA A 42 12.44 12.74 -20.14
N THR A 43 12.64 13.65 -21.10
CA THR A 43 13.85 13.77 -21.91
C THR A 43 15.00 14.56 -21.24
N ILE A 44 14.71 15.37 -20.21
CA ILE A 44 15.64 16.38 -19.65
C ILE A 44 16.41 15.91 -18.41
N ASP A 45 15.98 14.87 -17.67
CA ASP A 45 16.73 14.37 -16.50
C ASP A 45 17.29 12.95 -16.66
N ARG A 46 18.01 12.73 -17.76
CA ARG A 46 18.91 11.58 -17.92
C ARG A 46 20.08 11.56 -16.90
N PHE A 47 20.15 12.52 -15.97
CA PHE A 47 21.27 12.73 -15.07
C PHE A 47 20.96 12.46 -13.59
N GLY A 48 19.79 11.91 -13.26
CA GLY A 48 19.53 11.35 -11.93
C GLY A 48 19.45 12.39 -10.81
N LYS A 49 19.02 13.63 -11.10
CA LYS A 49 18.75 14.60 -10.03
C LYS A 49 17.38 14.31 -9.40
N PRO A 50 17.26 14.44 -8.07
CA PRO A 50 15.98 14.27 -7.41
C PRO A 50 15.02 15.41 -7.73
N VAL A 51 13.75 15.06 -7.88
CA VAL A 51 12.61 15.96 -7.87
C VAL A 51 12.33 16.37 -6.43
N ILE A 52 12.39 17.67 -6.11
CA ILE A 52 12.30 18.12 -4.71
C ILE A 52 10.98 18.83 -4.43
N SER A 53 10.04 18.16 -3.76
CA SER A 53 8.78 18.71 -3.24
C SER A 53 8.90 19.15 -1.79
N HIS A 54 8.03 20.08 -1.41
CA HIS A 54 7.87 20.51 -0.03
C HIS A 54 6.51 20.04 0.48
N VAL A 55 6.52 19.48 1.68
CA VAL A 55 5.33 19.03 2.40
C VAL A 55 5.30 19.74 3.73
N ASP A 56 4.21 20.44 4.01
CA ASP A 56 3.97 21.04 5.32
C ASP A 56 3.66 19.94 6.35
N GLY A 57 4.42 19.94 7.45
CA GLY A 57 4.36 18.88 8.46
C GLY A 57 5.44 17.81 8.29
N ALA A 58 5.21 16.66 8.92
CA ALA A 58 6.12 15.50 8.91
C ALA A 58 5.54 14.35 8.09
N VAL A 59 6.27 13.92 7.06
CA VAL A 59 5.95 12.67 6.35
C VAL A 59 6.39 11.50 7.23
N GLU A 60 5.43 10.74 7.75
CA GLU A 60 5.69 9.61 8.67
C GLU A 60 5.85 8.29 7.92
N GLN A 61 5.14 8.12 6.80
CA GLN A 61 5.19 6.91 6.00
C GLN A 61 4.94 7.20 4.51
N ILE A 62 5.57 6.42 3.63
CA ILE A 62 5.47 6.54 2.18
C ILE A 62 5.25 5.15 1.59
N ALA A 63 4.27 5.04 0.69
CA ALA A 63 4.07 3.89 -0.17
C ALA A 63 4.01 4.33 -1.64
N CYS A 64 4.50 3.47 -2.52
CA CYS A 64 4.59 3.72 -3.96
C CYS A 64 4.11 2.47 -4.69
N GLY A 65 3.15 2.63 -5.60
CA GLY A 65 2.59 1.55 -6.41
C GLY A 65 3.23 1.48 -7.79
N ARG A 66 2.45 1.12 -8.82
CA ARG A 66 2.94 1.11 -10.20
C ARG A 66 3.26 2.53 -10.69
N GLU A 67 2.30 3.43 -10.55
CA GLU A 67 2.38 4.80 -11.05
C GLU A 67 1.72 5.81 -10.11
N HIS A 68 1.56 5.46 -8.84
CA HIS A 68 1.04 6.37 -7.81
C HIS A 68 1.90 6.30 -6.56
N SER A 69 1.75 7.33 -5.74
CA SER A 69 2.37 7.42 -4.43
C SER A 69 1.35 7.90 -3.42
N ALA A 70 1.43 7.36 -2.22
CA ALA A 70 0.61 7.75 -1.09
C ALA A 70 1.50 7.91 0.17
N MET A 71 1.11 8.82 1.05
CA MET A 71 1.94 9.22 2.18
C MET A 71 1.07 9.53 3.39
N VAL A 72 1.44 9.02 4.56
CA VAL A 72 0.88 9.53 5.83
C VAL A 72 1.69 10.75 6.24
N VAL A 73 1.00 11.87 6.45
CA VAL A 73 1.60 13.14 6.85
C VAL A 73 0.95 13.62 8.14
N LYS A 74 1.76 13.85 9.16
CA LYS A 74 1.35 14.57 10.37
C LYS A 74 1.51 16.06 10.12
N GLY A 75 0.38 16.75 9.98
CA GLY A 75 0.33 18.18 9.73
C GLY A 75 0.88 19.01 10.88
N VAL A 76 1.06 20.31 10.62
CA VAL A 76 1.48 21.29 11.64
C VAL A 76 0.43 21.50 12.74
N ASP A 77 -0.83 21.16 12.44
CA ASP A 77 -1.96 21.09 13.36
C ASP A 77 -1.93 19.84 14.27
N GLY A 78 -1.00 18.92 14.02
CA GLY A 78 -0.85 17.66 14.74
C GLY A 78 -1.72 16.52 14.21
N ALA A 79 -2.66 16.81 13.30
CA ALA A 79 -3.55 15.82 12.71
C ALA A 79 -2.85 15.04 11.59
N ARG A 80 -3.14 13.75 11.47
CA ARG A 80 -2.66 12.93 10.35
C ARG A 80 -3.63 12.95 9.18
N ARG A 81 -3.06 13.05 7.98
CA ARG A 81 -3.78 13.00 6.70
C ARG A 81 -3.03 12.12 5.71
N VAL A 82 -3.72 11.71 4.65
CA VAL A 82 -3.08 11.01 3.52
C VAL A 82 -2.90 11.97 2.36
N LEU A 83 -1.66 12.12 1.88
CA LEU A 83 -1.37 12.80 0.62
C LEU A 83 -1.15 11.76 -0.49
N VAL A 84 -1.62 12.07 -1.69
CA VAL A 84 -1.57 11.20 -2.86
C VAL A 84 -1.15 11.97 -4.11
N CYS A 85 -0.45 11.32 -5.03
CA CYS A 85 -0.16 11.83 -6.37
C CYS A 85 0.05 10.69 -7.37
N GLY A 86 0.06 11.01 -8.65
CA GLY A 86 0.30 10.03 -9.70
C GLY A 86 -0.93 9.69 -10.54
N ASN A 87 -0.94 8.47 -11.05
CA ASN A 87 -2.03 7.86 -11.81
C ASN A 87 -3.24 7.61 -10.91
N ASN A 88 -4.44 7.93 -11.41
CA ASN A 88 -5.72 7.62 -10.75
C ASN A 88 -6.68 6.86 -11.69
N ALA A 89 -6.24 6.26 -12.79
CA ALA A 89 -7.11 5.67 -13.80
C ALA A 89 -8.12 4.65 -13.25
N TYR A 90 -7.80 4.01 -12.13
CA TYR A 90 -8.64 3.02 -11.45
C TYR A 90 -9.17 3.50 -10.10
N GLY A 91 -8.83 4.71 -9.67
CA GLY A 91 -9.24 5.24 -8.37
C GLY A 91 -8.24 5.09 -7.24
N GLN A 92 -7.00 4.69 -7.54
CA GLN A 92 -5.99 4.39 -6.53
C GLN A 92 -5.57 5.60 -5.66
N LEU A 93 -5.91 6.82 -6.08
CA LEU A 93 -5.73 8.03 -5.26
C LEU A 93 -6.95 8.35 -4.38
N GLY A 94 -8.12 7.74 -4.62
CA GLY A 94 -9.31 7.90 -3.77
C GLY A 94 -9.99 9.27 -3.83
N LEU A 95 -9.66 10.10 -4.83
CA LEU A 95 -10.11 11.50 -4.92
C LEU A 95 -11.53 11.68 -5.50
N GLY A 96 -12.22 10.58 -5.86
CA GLY A 96 -13.51 10.59 -6.54
C GLY A 96 -13.45 11.10 -8.00
N GLY A 97 -14.49 10.80 -8.78
CA GLY A 97 -14.75 11.42 -10.09
C GLY A 97 -14.32 10.62 -11.33
N LEU A 98 -14.11 9.31 -11.18
CA LEU A 98 -13.52 8.44 -12.23
C LEU A 98 -14.54 7.67 -13.06
N LYS A 99 -15.51 8.41 -13.60
CA LYS A 99 -16.20 8.03 -14.84
C LYS A 99 -16.12 9.13 -15.90
N THR A 100 -15.13 10.02 -15.82
CA THR A 100 -14.94 11.07 -16.84
C THR A 100 -13.92 10.63 -17.89
N LYS A 101 -14.33 10.76 -19.16
CA LYS A 101 -13.86 10.01 -20.35
C LYS A 101 -12.51 10.48 -20.96
N SER A 102 -11.57 11.06 -20.20
CA SER A 102 -10.27 11.47 -20.76
C SER A 102 -9.10 10.74 -20.08
N SER A 103 -8.19 10.21 -20.90
CA SER A 103 -6.99 9.48 -20.45
C SER A 103 -5.96 10.35 -19.73
N ASP A 104 -5.93 11.67 -20.00
CA ASP A 104 -5.01 12.61 -19.36
C ASP A 104 -5.58 13.26 -18.08
N GLY A 105 -6.91 13.28 -17.90
CA GLY A 105 -7.57 13.97 -16.79
C GLY A 105 -7.48 13.24 -15.44
N LEU A 106 -6.94 12.02 -15.43
CA LEU A 106 -6.92 11.14 -14.26
C LEU A 106 -5.57 11.16 -13.54
N ARG A 107 -4.63 12.00 -13.96
CA ARG A 107 -3.32 12.14 -13.31
C ARG A 107 -3.32 13.32 -12.35
N ARG A 108 -2.63 13.20 -11.22
CA ARG A 108 -2.44 14.29 -10.26
C ARG A 108 -0.99 14.72 -10.21
N HIS A 109 -0.74 15.88 -10.82
CA HIS A 109 0.58 16.50 -10.90
C HIS A 109 1.13 16.92 -9.54
N ALA A 110 0.28 17.43 -8.66
CA ALA A 110 0.65 17.89 -7.33
C ALA A 110 0.18 16.89 -6.27
N LEU A 111 0.90 16.86 -5.14
CA LEU A 111 0.44 16.20 -3.93
C LEU A 111 -0.93 16.75 -3.54
N SER A 112 -1.90 15.84 -3.45
CA SER A 112 -3.30 16.14 -3.16
C SER A 112 -3.67 15.49 -1.83
N GLU A 113 -4.39 16.20 -0.97
CA GLU A 113 -4.94 15.61 0.25
C GLU A 113 -6.13 14.71 -0.10
N LEU A 114 -6.17 13.51 0.48
CA LEU A 114 -7.29 12.58 0.38
C LEU A 114 -8.41 12.99 1.35
N THR A 115 -9.08 14.09 1.05
CA THR A 115 -10.13 14.65 1.92
C THR A 115 -11.31 13.70 2.11
N MET A 116 -11.62 12.89 1.09
CA MET A 116 -12.69 11.89 1.13
C MET A 116 -12.52 10.88 2.26
N LEU A 117 -11.27 10.58 2.67
CA LEU A 117 -11.03 9.70 3.82
C LEU A 117 -11.48 10.38 5.12
N ASN A 118 -11.21 11.68 5.29
CA ASN A 118 -11.49 12.41 6.51
C ASN A 118 -12.98 12.36 6.88
N ASP A 119 -13.87 12.38 5.89
CA ASP A 119 -15.32 12.29 6.06
C ASP A 119 -15.80 10.89 6.51
N LEU A 120 -14.96 9.86 6.35
CA LEU A 120 -15.25 8.47 6.70
C LEU A 120 -14.65 8.05 8.04
N LEU A 121 -13.74 8.86 8.60
CA LEU A 121 -13.11 8.59 9.89
C LEU A 121 -14.05 9.00 11.02
N PHE A 122 -14.12 8.17 12.06
CA PHE A 122 -14.84 8.53 13.30
C PHE A 122 -13.97 9.43 14.19
N ASP A 123 -14.57 10.08 15.19
CA ASP A 123 -13.86 10.96 16.11
C ASP A 123 -12.58 10.32 16.69
N SER A 124 -11.47 11.07 16.65
CA SER A 124 -10.13 10.65 17.10
C SER A 124 -9.50 9.47 16.33
N GLU A 125 -10.09 9.08 15.20
CA GLU A 125 -9.45 8.16 14.26
C GLU A 125 -8.52 8.90 13.31
N GLU A 126 -7.36 8.32 13.05
CA GLU A 126 -6.34 8.89 12.18
C GLU A 126 -5.73 7.80 11.28
N PRO A 127 -5.37 8.11 10.02
CA PRO A 127 -4.57 7.21 9.20
C PRO A 127 -3.15 7.10 9.77
N VAL A 128 -2.65 5.88 9.96
CA VAL A 128 -1.31 5.62 10.52
C VAL A 128 -0.39 4.86 9.58
N LYS A 129 -0.94 4.19 8.57
CA LYS A 129 -0.15 3.48 7.55
C LYS A 129 -0.89 3.46 6.23
N VAL A 130 -0.16 3.61 5.14
CA VAL A 130 -0.66 3.37 3.78
C VAL A 130 0.21 2.35 3.07
N GLN A 131 -0.38 1.53 2.22
CA GLN A 131 0.31 0.59 1.34
C GLN A 131 -0.26 0.75 -0.07
N CYS A 132 0.61 0.65 -1.07
CA CYS A 132 0.21 0.69 -2.47
C CYS A 132 0.45 -0.69 -3.07
N GLY A 133 -0.57 -1.24 -3.73
CA GLY A 133 -0.36 -2.32 -4.68
C GLY A 133 0.04 -1.78 -6.05
N LEU A 134 -0.20 -2.56 -7.12
CA LEU A 134 0.01 -2.05 -8.48
C LEU A 134 -0.92 -0.87 -8.78
N ASP A 135 -2.22 -1.08 -8.62
CA ASP A 135 -3.27 -0.12 -8.97
C ASP A 135 -4.29 0.09 -7.86
N HIS A 136 -3.94 -0.23 -6.62
CA HIS A 136 -4.78 0.03 -5.45
C HIS A 136 -3.97 0.60 -4.29
N THR A 137 -4.69 1.17 -3.34
CA THR A 137 -4.13 1.75 -2.12
C THR A 137 -4.94 1.23 -0.94
N VAL A 138 -4.24 0.84 0.12
CA VAL A 138 -4.83 0.33 1.37
C VAL A 138 -4.34 1.19 2.52
N ILE A 139 -5.25 1.61 3.39
CA ILE A 139 -4.98 2.51 4.51
C ILE A 139 -5.41 1.83 5.80
N LEU A 140 -4.54 1.90 6.80
CA LEU A 140 -4.81 1.45 8.17
C LEU A 140 -4.90 2.66 9.09
N THR A 141 -5.86 2.63 10.00
CA THR A 141 -6.06 3.69 11.00
C THR A 141 -5.56 3.28 12.39
N ASN A 142 -5.38 4.27 13.28
CA ASN A 142 -5.01 4.06 14.68
C ASN A 142 -6.06 3.27 15.49
N LYS A 143 -7.26 3.07 14.95
CA LYS A 143 -8.32 2.23 15.54
C LYS A 143 -8.38 0.83 14.92
N GLY A 144 -7.43 0.49 14.05
CA GLY A 144 -7.35 -0.82 13.42
C GLY A 144 -8.37 -1.04 12.30
N ARG A 145 -8.98 0.04 11.77
CA ARG A 145 -9.85 -0.05 10.60
C ARG A 145 -9.04 0.02 9.31
N VAL A 146 -9.51 -0.70 8.30
CA VAL A 146 -8.87 -0.79 6.99
C VAL A 146 -9.77 -0.20 5.92
N PHE A 147 -9.20 0.65 5.08
CA PHE A 147 -9.84 1.23 3.91
C PHE A 147 -9.05 0.87 2.66
N ALA A 148 -9.71 0.72 1.52
CA ALA A 148 -9.08 0.45 0.25
C ALA A 148 -9.74 1.23 -0.90
N MET A 149 -8.96 1.59 -1.91
CA MET A 149 -9.44 2.20 -3.16
C MET A 149 -8.54 1.81 -4.35
N GLY A 150 -9.02 2.02 -5.57
CA GLY A 150 -8.33 1.68 -6.81
C GLY A 150 -8.94 0.50 -7.54
N TRP A 151 -8.10 -0.21 -8.29
CA TRP A 151 -8.46 -1.43 -9.01
C TRP A 151 -8.90 -2.53 -8.05
N GLY A 152 -9.95 -3.28 -8.41
CA GLY A 152 -10.56 -4.28 -7.53
C GLY A 152 -11.01 -5.57 -8.22
N ASP A 153 -10.61 -5.81 -9.48
CA ASP A 153 -11.11 -6.95 -10.26
C ASP A 153 -10.54 -8.31 -9.82
N ASP A 154 -9.45 -8.29 -9.04
CA ASP A 154 -8.91 -9.48 -8.37
C ASP A 154 -9.34 -9.55 -6.90
N GLY A 155 -10.16 -8.62 -6.44
CA GLY A 155 -10.66 -8.57 -5.07
C GLY A 155 -9.70 -7.92 -4.07
N GLN A 156 -8.62 -7.25 -4.52
CA GLN A 156 -7.60 -6.61 -3.67
C GLN A 156 -8.14 -5.48 -2.76
N LEU A 157 -9.38 -5.03 -3.01
CA LEU A 157 -10.10 -4.09 -2.15
C LEU A 157 -10.85 -4.77 -0.98
N GLY A 158 -11.04 -6.09 -1.02
CA GLY A 158 -11.63 -6.87 0.09
C GLY A 158 -13.12 -6.61 0.35
N THR A 159 -13.84 -6.04 -0.61
CA THR A 159 -15.23 -5.57 -0.45
C THR A 159 -16.30 -6.58 -0.84
N SER A 160 -15.93 -7.84 -1.12
CA SER A 160 -16.78 -8.87 -1.73
C SER A 160 -17.26 -8.57 -3.15
N LEU A 161 -16.86 -7.43 -3.71
CA LEU A 161 -17.17 -7.00 -5.07
C LEU A 161 -15.94 -7.16 -5.96
N GLN A 162 -16.18 -7.55 -7.21
CA GLN A 162 -15.20 -7.50 -8.28
C GLN A 162 -15.36 -6.16 -9.01
N ALA A 163 -14.93 -5.08 -8.38
CA ALA A 163 -15.09 -3.74 -8.93
C ALA A 163 -14.05 -2.79 -8.36
N SER A 164 -13.63 -1.85 -9.20
CA SER A 164 -12.80 -0.72 -8.80
C SER A 164 -13.60 0.29 -7.97
N ALA A 165 -12.92 1.05 -7.12
CA ALA A 165 -13.50 2.18 -6.40
C ALA A 165 -12.61 3.41 -6.44
N ASP A 166 -13.22 4.54 -6.73
CA ASP A 166 -12.56 5.84 -6.84
C ASP A 166 -12.57 6.67 -5.56
N GLN A 167 -13.15 6.12 -4.50
CA GLN A 167 -13.19 6.68 -3.16
C GLN A 167 -12.79 5.59 -2.15
N PRO A 168 -12.24 5.96 -0.99
CA PRO A 168 -11.91 5.00 0.05
C PRO A 168 -13.15 4.22 0.48
N MET A 169 -13.07 2.89 0.40
CA MET A 169 -14.11 1.99 0.88
C MET A 169 -13.61 1.25 2.12
N ARG A 170 -14.45 1.16 3.13
CA ARG A 170 -14.14 0.40 4.34
C ARG A 170 -14.19 -1.10 4.06
N VAL A 171 -13.17 -1.85 4.50
CA VAL A 171 -13.13 -3.32 4.43
C VAL A 171 -13.96 -3.89 5.58
N VAL A 172 -15.28 -3.84 5.44
CA VAL A 172 -16.25 -4.17 6.50
C VAL A 172 -16.09 -5.58 7.06
N SER A 173 -15.54 -6.50 6.28
CA SER A 173 -15.31 -7.87 6.74
C SER A 173 -14.31 -7.95 7.91
N LEU A 174 -13.47 -6.93 8.12
CA LEU A 174 -12.48 -6.84 9.21
C LEU A 174 -12.97 -6.04 10.43
N GLU A 175 -14.21 -5.55 10.46
CA GLU A 175 -14.70 -4.61 11.50
C GLU A 175 -14.56 -5.15 12.93
N GLU A 176 -14.81 -6.45 13.12
CA GLU A 176 -14.69 -7.15 14.41
C GLU A 176 -13.26 -7.68 14.69
N THR A 177 -12.27 -7.26 13.93
CA THR A 177 -10.89 -7.75 14.05
C THR A 177 -9.91 -6.58 13.97
N PRO A 178 -9.48 -6.02 15.11
CA PRO A 178 -8.54 -4.92 15.14
C PRO A 178 -7.23 -5.27 14.41
N ILE A 179 -6.90 -4.50 13.39
CA ILE A 179 -5.71 -4.70 12.57
C ILE A 179 -4.54 -3.89 13.14
N ALA A 180 -3.41 -4.57 13.32
CA ALA A 180 -2.14 -4.01 13.76
C ALA A 180 -1.25 -3.61 12.58
N ASP A 181 -1.31 -4.35 11.47
CA ASP A 181 -0.50 -4.04 10.29
C ASP A 181 -1.15 -4.44 8.97
N ILE A 182 -0.75 -3.78 7.89
CA ILE A 182 -1.12 -4.07 6.50
C ILE A 182 0.10 -4.13 5.58
N SER A 183 0.04 -4.99 4.57
CA SER A 183 1.04 -5.07 3.50
C SER A 183 0.37 -5.40 2.16
N SER A 184 0.80 -4.75 1.09
CA SER A 184 0.29 -4.98 -0.27
C SER A 184 1.42 -4.78 -1.27
N SER A 185 1.32 -5.42 -2.45
CA SER A 185 2.36 -5.33 -3.48
C SER A 185 1.78 -5.37 -4.90
N THR A 186 1.35 -6.53 -5.40
CA THR A 186 0.71 -6.63 -6.71
C THR A 186 -0.79 -6.43 -6.57
N ASP A 187 -1.56 -7.48 -6.77
CA ASP A 187 -3.02 -7.47 -6.79
C ASP A 187 -3.58 -8.19 -5.56
N PHE A 188 -2.88 -8.10 -4.43
CA PHE A 188 -3.32 -8.68 -3.17
C PHE A 188 -2.90 -7.87 -1.95
N THR A 189 -3.55 -8.17 -0.82
CA THR A 189 -3.33 -7.51 0.45
C THR A 189 -3.30 -8.52 1.59
N LEU A 190 -2.35 -8.30 2.49
CA LEU A 190 -2.23 -8.96 3.79
C LEU A 190 -2.64 -7.99 4.90
N ALA A 191 -3.30 -8.51 5.93
CA ALA A 191 -3.50 -7.81 7.18
C ALA A 191 -3.10 -8.69 8.37
N LEU A 192 -2.48 -8.08 9.37
CA LEU A 192 -2.09 -8.70 10.63
C LEU A 192 -2.97 -8.13 11.73
N SER A 193 -3.72 -8.98 12.43
CA SER A 193 -4.49 -8.54 13.59
C SER A 193 -3.61 -8.36 14.84
N VAL A 194 -4.13 -7.62 15.81
CA VAL A 194 -3.46 -7.39 17.11
C VAL A 194 -3.20 -8.69 17.88
N ASP A 195 -4.03 -9.72 17.68
CA ASP A 195 -3.86 -11.04 18.32
C ASP A 195 -2.93 -11.99 17.53
N GLY A 196 -2.31 -11.52 16.45
CA GLY A 196 -1.28 -12.24 15.69
C GLY A 196 -1.81 -13.18 14.60
N ARG A 197 -3.09 -13.05 14.21
CA ARG A 197 -3.67 -13.77 13.06
C ARG A 197 -3.45 -13.00 11.76
N VAL A 198 -3.39 -13.74 10.66
CA VAL A 198 -3.13 -13.18 9.33
C VAL A 198 -4.36 -13.33 8.45
N PHE A 199 -4.70 -12.26 7.75
CA PHE A 199 -5.78 -12.22 6.78
C PHE A 199 -5.23 -11.91 5.39
N TYR A 200 -5.91 -12.44 4.38
CA TYR A 200 -5.54 -12.36 2.97
C TYR A 200 -6.76 -12.02 2.11
N TRP A 201 -6.58 -11.20 1.08
CA TRP A 201 -7.53 -11.06 -0.04
C TRP A 201 -6.83 -10.55 -1.31
N GLY A 202 -7.49 -10.68 -2.47
CA GLY A 202 -6.94 -10.35 -3.78
C GLY A 202 -6.60 -11.56 -4.66
N ASN A 203 -5.79 -11.34 -5.71
CA ASN A 203 -5.22 -12.36 -6.58
C ASN A 203 -4.55 -13.44 -5.74
N ALA A 204 -4.76 -14.72 -6.03
CA ALA A 204 -4.25 -15.85 -5.24
C ALA A 204 -3.58 -16.93 -6.10
N GLU A 205 -3.39 -16.66 -7.40
CA GLU A 205 -3.06 -17.66 -8.43
C GLU A 205 -1.73 -18.39 -8.18
N TYR A 206 -0.78 -17.73 -7.51
CA TYR A 206 0.57 -18.25 -7.29
C TYR A 206 0.79 -18.84 -5.91
N GLY A 207 -0.25 -18.99 -5.09
CA GLY A 207 -0.18 -19.61 -3.77
C GLY A 207 0.19 -18.66 -2.63
N GLN A 208 0.36 -17.36 -2.89
CA GLN A 208 0.65 -16.34 -1.87
C GLN A 208 -0.42 -16.23 -0.76
N CYS A 209 -1.59 -16.87 -0.94
CA CYS A 209 -2.68 -16.95 0.02
C CYS A 209 -2.51 -18.03 1.11
N MET A 210 -1.47 -18.89 1.04
CA MET A 210 -1.03 -19.76 2.14
C MET A 210 -2.03 -20.83 2.60
N VAL A 211 -2.89 -21.35 1.71
CA VAL A 211 -3.94 -22.34 2.05
C VAL A 211 -3.72 -23.75 1.50
N GLY A 212 -2.57 -24.01 0.89
CA GLY A 212 -2.21 -25.34 0.37
C GLY A 212 -2.91 -25.75 -0.93
N LYS A 213 -3.63 -24.84 -1.57
CA LYS A 213 -4.30 -25.06 -2.85
C LYS A 213 -4.25 -23.81 -3.72
N LYS A 214 -4.35 -23.99 -5.04
CA LYS A 214 -4.49 -22.88 -5.98
C LYS A 214 -5.90 -22.32 -5.92
N ILE A 215 -5.99 -21.00 -5.85
CA ILE A 215 -7.22 -20.22 -5.90
C ILE A 215 -6.93 -19.10 -6.90
N ASP A 216 -7.89 -18.75 -7.75
CA ASP A 216 -7.74 -17.63 -8.68
C ASP A 216 -7.69 -16.31 -7.90
N LYS A 217 -8.77 -15.99 -7.19
CA LYS A 217 -8.89 -14.76 -6.42
C LYS A 217 -9.81 -14.90 -5.20
N ILE A 218 -9.60 -14.00 -4.25
CA ILE A 218 -10.31 -13.96 -2.96
C ILE A 218 -10.89 -12.56 -2.79
N LEU A 219 -12.22 -12.43 -2.92
CA LEU A 219 -12.91 -11.12 -2.99
C LEU A 219 -13.16 -10.45 -1.63
N THR A 220 -13.04 -11.19 -0.53
CA THR A 220 -13.24 -10.71 0.85
C THR A 220 -12.15 -11.30 1.74
N ARG A 221 -11.96 -10.79 2.96
CA ARG A 221 -10.93 -11.33 3.87
C ARG A 221 -11.06 -12.86 3.99
N MET A 222 -9.92 -13.53 4.01
CA MET A 222 -9.79 -14.94 4.38
C MET A 222 -8.73 -15.03 5.48
N GLU A 223 -9.01 -15.73 6.56
CA GLU A 223 -8.00 -16.04 7.57
C GLU A 223 -7.04 -17.10 7.03
N VAL A 224 -5.75 -16.86 7.16
CA VAL A 224 -4.70 -17.80 6.75
C VAL A 224 -4.60 -18.89 7.83
N PRO A 225 -4.70 -20.19 7.48
CA PRO A 225 -4.63 -21.29 8.44
C PRO A 225 -3.18 -21.51 8.91
N PHE A 226 -2.77 -20.71 9.87
CA PHE A 226 -1.41 -20.71 10.40
C PHE A 226 -1.42 -20.59 11.92
N ASP A 227 -1.19 -21.72 12.60
CA ASP A 227 -1.32 -21.87 14.06
C ASP A 227 -0.15 -21.30 14.87
N ILE A 228 0.62 -20.36 14.29
CA ILE A 228 1.75 -19.70 14.94
C ILE A 228 1.50 -18.20 14.93
N ARG A 229 1.64 -17.56 16.10
CA ARG A 229 1.48 -16.10 16.22
C ARG A 229 2.50 -15.34 15.38
N VAL A 230 1.98 -14.43 14.56
CA VAL A 230 2.74 -13.55 13.68
C VAL A 230 2.88 -12.17 14.31
N LYS A 231 4.08 -11.58 14.21
CA LYS A 231 4.37 -10.20 14.62
C LYS A 231 4.75 -9.27 13.46
N GLY A 232 4.90 -9.81 12.25
CA GLY A 232 5.20 -9.02 11.06
C GLY A 232 4.80 -9.73 9.76
N ILE A 233 4.41 -8.94 8.77
CA ILE A 233 3.98 -9.41 7.45
C ILE A 233 4.66 -8.60 6.35
N ALA A 234 4.92 -9.23 5.20
CA ALA A 234 5.32 -8.53 3.98
C ALA A 234 4.75 -9.20 2.73
N ALA A 235 4.22 -8.39 1.82
CA ALA A 235 3.80 -8.80 0.48
C ALA A 235 4.95 -8.51 -0.51
N GLY A 236 5.37 -9.53 -1.25
CA GLY A 236 6.21 -9.40 -2.43
C GLY A 236 5.39 -9.52 -3.72
N GLY A 237 6.06 -9.59 -4.86
CA GLY A 237 5.39 -9.61 -6.18
C GLY A 237 4.34 -10.72 -6.31
N CYS A 238 4.73 -11.97 -6.06
CA CYS A 238 3.84 -13.13 -6.10
C CYS A 238 4.01 -14.01 -4.84
N HIS A 239 4.43 -13.43 -3.72
CA HIS A 239 4.70 -14.18 -2.49
C HIS A 239 4.40 -13.37 -1.23
N SER A 240 4.15 -14.08 -0.15
CA SER A 240 3.87 -13.55 1.19
C SER A 240 4.95 -14.02 2.16
N LEU A 241 5.32 -13.15 3.10
CA LEU A 241 6.27 -13.42 4.17
C LEU A 241 5.59 -13.20 5.52
N LEU A 242 5.79 -14.14 6.45
CA LEU A 242 5.30 -14.07 7.83
C LEU A 242 6.50 -14.13 8.79
N LEU A 243 6.58 -13.18 9.73
CA LEU A 243 7.55 -13.20 10.82
C LEU A 243 6.83 -13.59 12.11
N THR A 244 7.20 -14.73 12.69
CA THR A 244 6.60 -15.22 13.95
C THR A 244 7.11 -14.47 15.16
N GLU A 245 6.41 -14.57 16.29
CA GLU A 245 6.89 -14.03 17.58
C GLU A 245 8.26 -14.57 17.96
N SER A 246 8.50 -15.87 17.71
CA SER A 246 9.78 -16.57 17.93
C SER A 246 10.92 -16.12 16.99
N GLY A 247 10.65 -15.27 16.01
CA GLY A 247 11.65 -14.75 15.07
C GLY A 247 11.85 -15.59 13.81
N GLN A 248 11.04 -16.62 13.60
CA GLN A 248 11.11 -17.44 12.38
C GLN A 248 10.41 -16.72 11.23
N VAL A 249 10.97 -16.83 10.02
CA VAL A 249 10.36 -16.29 8.80
C VAL A 249 9.81 -17.43 7.97
N PHE A 250 8.55 -17.32 7.58
CA PHE A 250 7.88 -18.23 6.65
C PHE A 250 7.58 -17.50 5.35
N VAL A 251 7.65 -18.22 4.23
CA VAL A 251 7.39 -17.70 2.89
C VAL A 251 6.38 -18.59 2.17
N CYS A 252 5.54 -17.99 1.33
CA CYS A 252 4.62 -18.72 0.48
C CYS A 252 4.34 -17.98 -0.83
N GLY A 253 4.05 -18.70 -1.91
CA GLY A 253 3.79 -18.11 -3.23
C GLY A 253 4.79 -18.59 -4.28
N TYR A 254 5.20 -17.70 -5.17
CA TYR A 254 6.07 -18.00 -6.32
C TYR A 254 7.24 -17.01 -6.46
N GLY A 255 8.35 -17.50 -6.99
CA GLY A 255 9.51 -16.72 -7.40
C GLY A 255 10.73 -16.95 -6.51
N ALA A 256 11.46 -15.88 -6.20
CA ALA A 256 12.66 -15.92 -5.36
C ALA A 256 12.28 -16.03 -3.87
N LEU A 257 11.93 -17.23 -3.42
CA LEU A 257 11.38 -17.46 -2.07
C LEU A 257 12.44 -17.57 -0.96
N GLY A 258 13.72 -17.64 -1.30
CA GLY A 258 14.78 -17.89 -0.31
C GLY A 258 14.83 -19.35 0.22
N LEU A 259 14.18 -20.28 -0.49
CA LEU A 259 14.13 -21.71 -0.16
C LEU A 259 15.17 -22.56 -0.94
N GLY A 260 16.13 -21.89 -1.57
CA GLY A 260 17.07 -22.49 -2.51
C GLY A 260 16.52 -22.57 -3.95
N PRO A 261 17.37 -22.91 -4.93
CA PRO A 261 17.04 -22.86 -6.36
C PRO A 261 15.96 -23.87 -6.79
N GLU A 262 15.79 -24.96 -6.04
CA GLU A 262 14.85 -26.04 -6.39
C GLU A 262 13.39 -25.72 -6.02
N HIS A 263 13.16 -24.69 -5.18
CA HIS A 263 11.83 -24.33 -4.68
C HIS A 263 11.40 -22.97 -5.24
N ILE A 264 10.84 -22.99 -6.44
CA ILE A 264 10.30 -21.79 -7.11
C ILE A 264 8.87 -21.45 -6.66
N SER A 265 8.16 -22.39 -6.02
CA SER A 265 6.82 -22.16 -5.50
C SER A 265 6.48 -23.03 -4.29
N THR A 266 5.59 -22.51 -3.44
CA THR A 266 4.92 -23.29 -2.40
C THR A 266 3.51 -22.75 -2.19
N LEU A 267 2.58 -23.65 -1.86
CA LEU A 267 1.19 -23.33 -1.57
C LEU A 267 0.91 -23.24 -0.07
N LEU A 268 1.84 -23.70 0.78
CA LEU A 268 1.80 -23.57 2.24
C LEU A 268 2.99 -22.77 2.74
N PRO A 269 2.86 -22.06 3.88
CA PRO A 269 3.99 -21.38 4.51
C PRO A 269 5.15 -22.35 4.75
N MET A 270 6.33 -22.05 4.18
CA MET A 270 7.55 -22.81 4.40
C MET A 270 8.56 -21.95 5.18
N PRO A 271 9.22 -22.50 6.21
CA PRO A 271 10.22 -21.76 6.97
C PRO A 271 11.47 -21.52 6.11
N ILE A 272 11.94 -20.27 6.08
CA ILE A 272 13.25 -19.92 5.55
C ILE A 272 14.31 -20.35 6.58
N LYS A 273 15.29 -21.15 6.16
CA LYS A 273 16.38 -21.60 7.04
C LYS A 273 17.50 -20.56 7.08
N GLY A 274 18.08 -20.33 8.25
CA GLY A 274 19.31 -19.53 8.40
C GLY A 274 19.15 -18.17 9.09
N PHE A 275 18.01 -17.92 9.73
CA PHE A 275 17.75 -16.77 10.60
C PHE A 275 17.29 -17.24 11.97
#